data_AF-A0A662H3Q4-F1
#
_entry.id   AF-A0A662H3Q4-F1
#
_cell.length_a   1.000
_cell.length_b   1.000
_cell.length_c   1.000
_cell.angle_alpha   90.00
_cell.angle_beta   90.00
_cell.angle_gamma   90.00
#
_symmetry.space_group_name_H-M   'P 1'
#
loop_
_entity.id
_entity.type
_entity.pdbx_description
1 polymer ?
#
loop_
_entity_poly.entity_id
_entity_poly.type
_entity_poly.pdbx_seq_one_letter_code
_entity_poly.pdbx_strand_id
1 'polypeptide(L)'
;MQILVLILVLKVSTSVGYKEYQSTIVPYVDPYTYTLGPGDVLTLVLKGRVNYVQNLMVNPNGFCVIVLGNLRGELSGLFWVDTIYVKDRVLKAVEDEVRLRVNKIIPGVEVCLFVSRVRTISVHVVGEVHAPGEYKLTPFHRVLDAINMAYPKANASFTEVVIKRKDSDSLVVNLMDYERYGDIAQNPFVRDEDVIVVQPCRRWVKVIGEMAASVGEGKPLQRLYSEGMAVPIELPSKAEAAIVELNKNDRLKDVILRVESITPWADLKNVRIIRKGQVLSADVYRLLVYNDTSQNLPVEHGDVIVIPSLPHEVGVEGEVKAPGTFPYIVGATADYYIAAAGGLTERAYTKGIKVKRGTEYIPCNADLKIEPGDIIYVPRVGFKWWEDYLEVGSTVLSLVLSWWLLAQRR
;
A
#
# COMPACT_ATOMS: atom_id res chain seq x y z
N MET A 1 37.71 -17.37 9.69
CA MET A 1 36.55 -17.94 10.41
C MET A 1 35.77 -16.79 11.02
N GLN A 2 34.73 -16.33 10.33
CA GLN A 2 33.34 -16.73 10.65
C GLN A 2 33.06 -16.29 12.11
N ILE A 3 32.62 -15.07 12.38
CA ILE A 3 31.21 -14.64 12.34
C ILE A 3 31.24 -13.10 12.47
N LEU A 4 31.41 -12.34 11.38
CA LEU A 4 31.21 -10.88 11.44
C LEU A 4 30.92 -10.23 10.09
N VAL A 5 30.70 -11.03 9.04
CA VAL A 5 30.46 -10.58 7.65
C VAL A 5 29.00 -10.79 7.21
N LEU A 6 28.12 -11.33 8.07
CA LEU A 6 26.79 -11.79 7.63
C LEU A 6 25.61 -10.82 7.92
N ILE A 7 25.81 -9.61 8.44
CA ILE A 7 24.70 -8.69 8.76
C ILE A 7 24.73 -7.38 7.95
N LEU A 8 25.74 -7.15 7.11
CA LEU A 8 25.89 -5.88 6.37
C LEU A 8 25.45 -5.91 4.88
N VAL A 9 24.75 -6.95 4.41
CA VAL A 9 24.33 -7.07 2.98
C VAL A 9 22.81 -7.03 2.76
N LEU A 10 21.98 -6.99 3.80
CA LEU A 10 20.53 -6.78 3.65
C LEU A 10 20.15 -5.30 3.78
N LYS A 11 20.78 -4.47 2.93
CA LYS A 11 20.28 -3.13 2.58
C LYS A 11 20.24 -3.01 1.06
N VAL A 12 19.73 -4.05 0.39
CA VAL A 12 19.28 -3.92 -0.99
C VAL A 12 18.01 -3.09 -0.93
N SER A 13 18.15 -1.84 -1.37
CA SER A 13 17.07 -0.98 -1.82
C SER A 13 16.04 -1.79 -2.59
N THR A 14 14.94 -2.18 -1.93
CA THR A 14 13.72 -2.59 -2.61
C THR A 14 13.01 -1.33 -3.09
N SER A 15 13.66 -0.59 -3.98
CA SER A 15 12.92 0.04 -5.05
C SER A 15 12.53 -1.11 -5.97
N VAL A 16 11.36 -1.69 -5.73
CA VAL A 16 10.65 -2.43 -6.78
C VAL A 16 10.25 -1.35 -7.79
N GLY A 17 11.22 -0.86 -8.55
CA GLY A 17 10.92 -0.32 -9.86
C GLY A 17 10.27 -1.48 -10.59
N TYR A 18 9.09 -1.25 -11.14
CA TYR A 18 8.57 -2.05 -12.23
C TYR A 18 9.63 -2.00 -13.34
N LYS A 19 10.65 -2.86 -13.23
CA LYS A 19 11.49 -3.23 -14.35
C LYS A 19 10.49 -3.76 -15.37
N GLU A 20 10.47 -3.11 -16.53
CA GLU A 20 9.80 -3.60 -17.72
C GLU A 20 9.83 -5.12 -17.71
N TYR A 21 8.68 -5.73 -17.42
CA TYR A 21 8.55 -7.16 -17.53
C TYR A 21 8.49 -7.44 -19.03
N GLN A 22 9.65 -7.37 -19.69
CA GLN A 22 9.86 -8.03 -20.97
C GLN A 22 9.91 -9.53 -20.68
N SER A 23 8.81 -10.09 -20.19
CA SER A 23 8.58 -11.51 -20.33
C SER A 23 8.46 -11.77 -21.82
N THR A 24 9.50 -12.37 -22.40
CA THR A 24 9.49 -13.02 -23.72
C THR A 24 8.49 -14.19 -23.80
N ILE A 25 7.61 -14.34 -22.81
CA ILE A 25 6.50 -15.28 -22.81
C ILE A 25 5.35 -14.53 -23.47
N VAL A 26 5.09 -14.86 -24.73
CA VAL A 26 3.86 -14.45 -25.40
C VAL A 26 2.72 -15.05 -24.57
N PRO A 27 1.81 -14.24 -24.01
CA PRO A 27 0.66 -14.78 -23.30
C PRO A 27 -0.10 -15.72 -24.24
N TYR A 28 -0.71 -16.78 -23.69
CA TYR A 28 -1.56 -17.66 -24.47
C TYR A 28 -2.65 -16.82 -25.16
N VAL A 29 -2.64 -16.82 -26.49
CA VAL A 29 -3.62 -16.11 -27.31
C VAL A 29 -4.74 -17.08 -27.62
N ASP A 30 -5.91 -16.85 -27.04
CA ASP A 30 -7.11 -17.61 -27.36
C ASP A 30 -7.57 -17.30 -28.81
N PRO A 31 -7.55 -18.30 -29.72
CA PRO A 31 -7.90 -18.08 -31.12
C PRO A 31 -9.34 -17.64 -31.35
N TYR A 32 -10.25 -17.92 -30.41
CA TYR A 32 -11.68 -17.62 -30.56
C TYR A 32 -12.05 -16.21 -30.14
N THR A 33 -11.19 -15.53 -29.37
CA THR A 33 -11.48 -14.20 -28.81
C THR A 33 -10.50 -13.14 -29.30
N TYR A 34 -9.27 -13.51 -29.66
CA TYR A 34 -8.26 -12.55 -30.12
C TYR A 34 -8.61 -11.97 -31.50
N THR A 35 -8.65 -10.65 -31.56
CA THR A 35 -8.91 -9.88 -32.77
C THR A 35 -7.60 -9.35 -33.36
N LEU A 36 -7.31 -9.77 -34.60
CA LEU A 36 -6.10 -9.42 -35.32
C LEU A 36 -6.09 -7.95 -35.77
N GLY A 37 -4.89 -7.39 -35.87
CA GLY A 37 -4.70 -6.00 -36.25
C GLY A 37 -3.27 -5.69 -36.69
N PRO A 38 -3.04 -4.50 -37.27
CA PRO A 38 -1.73 -4.10 -37.75
C PRO A 38 -0.63 -4.26 -36.70
N GLY A 39 0.54 -4.75 -37.12
CA GLY A 39 1.69 -4.99 -36.24
C GLY A 39 1.71 -6.37 -35.56
N ASP A 40 0.63 -7.15 -35.62
CA ASP A 40 0.67 -8.55 -35.20
C ASP A 40 1.61 -9.36 -36.11
N VAL A 41 2.28 -10.34 -35.52
CA VAL A 41 3.06 -11.33 -36.26
C VAL A 41 2.43 -12.70 -36.03
N LEU A 42 2.01 -13.31 -37.13
CA LEU A 42 1.44 -14.64 -37.17
C LEU A 42 2.50 -15.62 -37.65
N THR A 43 2.44 -16.84 -37.17
CA THR A 43 3.24 -17.94 -37.69
C THR A 43 2.30 -18.96 -38.31
N LEU A 44 2.44 -19.11 -39.62
CA LEU A 44 1.77 -20.13 -40.41
C LEU A 44 2.64 -21.39 -40.40
N VAL A 45 2.06 -22.50 -39.96
CA VAL A 45 2.70 -23.81 -39.99
C VAL A 45 1.87 -24.74 -40.85
N LEU A 46 2.50 -25.29 -41.88
CA LEU A 46 1.98 -26.37 -42.71
C LEU A 46 2.64 -27.67 -42.26
N LYS A 47 1.85 -28.71 -41.96
CA LYS A 47 2.32 -30.04 -41.58
C LYS A 47 1.73 -31.13 -42.46
N GLY A 48 2.44 -32.26 -42.55
CA GLY A 48 1.98 -33.46 -43.25
C GLY A 48 2.73 -33.63 -44.58
N ARG A 49 2.03 -33.48 -45.69
CA ARG A 49 2.61 -33.67 -47.04
C ARG A 49 3.79 -32.73 -47.33
N VAL A 50 3.74 -31.50 -46.79
CA VAL A 50 4.87 -30.56 -46.75
C VAL A 50 5.00 -30.01 -45.34
N ASN A 51 6.24 -29.73 -44.95
CA ASN A 51 6.55 -29.02 -43.71
C ASN A 51 7.08 -27.64 -44.08
N TYR A 52 6.30 -26.61 -43.75
CA TYR A 52 6.64 -25.23 -44.08
C TYR A 52 6.25 -24.32 -42.93
N VAL A 53 7.11 -23.34 -42.62
CA VAL A 53 6.87 -22.36 -41.57
C VAL A 53 7.14 -20.98 -42.14
N GLN A 54 6.17 -20.07 -42.00
CA GLN A 54 6.29 -18.69 -42.44
C GLN A 54 5.80 -17.73 -41.37
N ASN A 55 6.55 -16.66 -41.13
CA ASN A 55 6.09 -15.54 -40.33
C ASN A 55 5.38 -14.53 -41.23
N LEU A 56 4.14 -14.21 -40.89
CA LEU A 56 3.26 -13.27 -41.58
C LEU A 56 3.12 -12.03 -40.71
N MET A 57 3.64 -10.89 -41.17
CA MET A 57 3.43 -9.61 -40.52
C MET A 57 2.15 -8.96 -41.03
N VAL A 58 1.26 -8.54 -40.14
CA VAL A 58 0.08 -7.74 -40.50
C VAL A 58 0.53 -6.31 -40.82
N ASN A 59 0.36 -5.88 -42.05
CA ASN A 59 0.75 -4.54 -42.48
C ASN A 59 -0.24 -3.46 -41.97
N PRO A 60 0.11 -2.16 -42.06
CA PRO A 60 -0.79 -1.05 -41.66
C PRO A 60 -2.16 -1.05 -42.36
N ASN A 61 -2.22 -1.58 -43.58
CA ASN A 61 -3.47 -1.70 -44.35
C ASN A 61 -4.33 -2.90 -43.90
N GLY A 62 -3.87 -3.71 -42.93
CA GLY A 62 -4.60 -4.85 -42.39
C GLY A 62 -4.44 -6.16 -43.16
N PHE A 63 -3.48 -6.24 -44.08
CA PHE A 63 -3.22 -7.43 -44.89
C PHE A 63 -2.00 -8.21 -44.41
N CYS A 64 -2.05 -9.52 -44.61
CA CYS A 64 -0.92 -10.45 -44.55
C CYS A 64 -0.63 -10.99 -45.95
N VAL A 65 0.65 -11.20 -46.26
CA VAL A 65 1.08 -11.84 -47.51
C VAL A 65 1.59 -13.24 -47.22
N ILE A 66 0.90 -14.25 -47.73
CA ILE A 66 1.36 -15.64 -47.67
C ILE A 66 2.19 -15.91 -48.91
N VAL A 67 3.38 -16.45 -48.71
CA VAL A 67 4.31 -16.78 -49.78
C VAL A 67 4.72 -18.22 -49.56
N LEU A 68 4.18 -19.11 -50.39
CA LEU A 68 4.60 -20.52 -50.42
C LEU A 68 5.61 -20.66 -51.55
N GLY A 69 6.88 -20.81 -51.19
CA GLY A 69 7.97 -21.02 -52.12
C GLY A 69 9.11 -21.80 -51.45
N ASN A 70 10.01 -22.37 -52.25
CA ASN A 70 11.12 -23.21 -51.77
C ASN A 70 10.65 -24.42 -50.93
N LEU A 71 9.52 -25.01 -51.29
CA LEU A 71 9.05 -26.25 -50.67
C LEU A 71 10.04 -27.39 -50.99
N ARG A 72 10.25 -28.30 -50.04
CA ARG A 72 11.07 -29.51 -50.28
C ARG A 72 10.16 -30.66 -50.74
N GLY A 73 10.66 -31.51 -51.64
CA GLY A 73 9.93 -32.69 -52.14
C GLY A 73 9.21 -32.46 -53.47
N GLU A 74 8.07 -33.13 -53.68
CA GLU A 74 7.32 -33.15 -54.95
C GLU A 74 6.80 -31.77 -55.40
N LEU A 75 6.80 -30.78 -54.51
CA LEU A 75 6.26 -29.42 -54.75
C LEU A 75 7.35 -28.35 -54.84
N SER A 76 8.60 -28.74 -55.11
CA SER A 76 9.75 -27.83 -55.11
C SER A 76 9.71 -26.70 -56.15
N GLY A 77 8.87 -26.80 -57.17
CA GLY A 77 8.61 -25.73 -58.15
C GLY A 77 7.38 -24.87 -57.86
N LEU A 78 6.60 -25.16 -56.81
CA LEU A 78 5.41 -24.39 -56.50
C LEU A 78 5.79 -23.03 -55.90
N PHE A 79 5.41 -21.97 -56.60
CA PHE A 79 5.50 -20.60 -56.12
C PHE A 79 4.10 -19.99 -56.12
N TRP A 80 3.58 -19.70 -54.94
CA TRP A 80 2.25 -19.12 -54.77
C TRP A 80 2.31 -17.96 -53.77
N VAL A 81 1.71 -16.85 -54.16
CA VAL A 81 1.59 -15.64 -53.34
C VAL A 81 0.13 -15.26 -53.26
N ASP A 82 -0.34 -15.01 -52.04
CA ASP A 82 -1.70 -14.55 -51.81
C ASP A 82 -1.73 -13.51 -50.68
N THR A 83 -2.77 -12.70 -50.69
CA THR A 83 -2.99 -11.66 -49.69
C THR A 83 -4.31 -11.90 -48.99
N ILE A 84 -4.29 -11.77 -47.67
CA ILE A 84 -5.47 -11.99 -46.82
C ILE A 84 -5.65 -10.77 -45.94
N TYR A 85 -6.86 -10.22 -45.97
CA TYR A 85 -7.26 -9.15 -45.06
C TYR A 85 -7.64 -9.76 -43.70
N VAL A 86 -6.95 -9.32 -42.65
CA VAL A 86 -7.06 -9.90 -41.29
C VAL A 86 -7.45 -8.88 -40.22
N LYS A 87 -7.34 -7.58 -40.49
CA LYS A 87 -7.66 -6.53 -39.52
C LYS A 87 -9.11 -6.66 -39.02
N ASP A 88 -9.27 -6.54 -37.70
CA ASP A 88 -10.53 -6.61 -36.96
C ASP A 88 -11.26 -7.96 -37.07
N ARG A 89 -10.54 -9.02 -37.49
CA ARG A 89 -11.07 -10.39 -37.58
C ARG A 89 -10.52 -11.28 -36.47
N VAL A 90 -11.35 -12.22 -36.02
CA VAL A 90 -10.96 -13.23 -35.03
C VAL A 90 -9.93 -14.19 -35.63
N LEU A 91 -8.87 -14.51 -34.86
CA LEU A 91 -7.78 -15.38 -35.31
C LEU A 91 -8.27 -16.70 -35.90
N LYS A 92 -9.25 -17.35 -35.24
CA LYS A 92 -9.81 -18.62 -35.70
C LYS A 92 -10.46 -18.52 -37.09
N ALA A 93 -11.21 -17.45 -37.34
CA ALA A 93 -11.86 -17.23 -38.64
C ALA A 93 -10.83 -17.04 -39.76
N VAL A 94 -9.70 -16.40 -39.46
CA VAL A 94 -8.59 -16.25 -40.41
C VAL A 94 -7.87 -17.58 -40.62
N GLU A 95 -7.63 -18.37 -39.57
CA GLU A 95 -7.05 -19.71 -39.68
C GLU A 95 -7.90 -20.61 -40.61
N ASP A 96 -9.21 -20.62 -40.44
CA ASP A 96 -10.13 -21.41 -41.25
C ASP A 96 -10.11 -20.99 -42.73
N GLU A 97 -10.03 -19.68 -43.00
CA GLU A 97 -9.91 -19.19 -44.37
C GLU A 97 -8.57 -19.56 -45.01
N VAL A 98 -7.46 -19.38 -44.30
CA VAL A 98 -6.13 -19.80 -44.77
C VAL A 98 -6.12 -21.30 -45.06
N ARG A 99 -6.71 -22.10 -44.17
CA ARG A 99 -6.84 -23.55 -44.33
C ARG A 99 -7.58 -23.93 -45.61
N LEU A 100 -8.67 -23.23 -45.94
CA LEU A 100 -9.43 -23.45 -47.18
C LEU A 100 -8.63 -23.04 -48.42
N ARG A 101 -7.91 -21.92 -48.39
CA ARG A 101 -7.10 -21.45 -49.53
C ARG A 101 -5.90 -22.34 -49.79
N VAL A 102 -5.18 -22.75 -48.75
CA VAL A 102 -3.99 -23.61 -48.86
C VAL A 102 -4.36 -25.03 -49.30
N ASN A 103 -5.43 -25.63 -48.75
CA ASN A 103 -5.83 -26.99 -49.13
C ASN A 103 -6.30 -27.12 -50.59
N LYS A 104 -6.73 -26.04 -51.23
CA LYS A 104 -7.02 -26.02 -52.68
C LYS A 104 -5.77 -26.25 -53.53
N ILE A 105 -4.61 -25.84 -53.03
CA ILE A 105 -3.34 -25.87 -53.75
C ILE A 105 -2.52 -27.09 -53.33
N ILE A 106 -2.48 -27.38 -52.04
CA ILE A 106 -1.77 -28.52 -51.47
C ILE A 106 -2.74 -29.35 -50.62
N PRO A 107 -3.47 -30.30 -51.24
CA PRO A 107 -4.39 -31.17 -50.51
C PRO A 107 -3.67 -32.05 -49.49
N GLY A 108 -4.32 -32.29 -48.35
CA GLY A 108 -3.82 -33.18 -47.30
C GLY A 108 -2.76 -32.56 -46.39
N VAL A 109 -2.74 -31.23 -46.28
CA VAL A 109 -1.87 -30.48 -45.37
C VAL A 109 -2.69 -29.96 -44.20
N GLU A 110 -2.16 -30.16 -43.00
CA GLU A 110 -2.70 -29.54 -41.79
C GLU A 110 -2.15 -28.12 -41.68
N VAL A 111 -3.06 -27.15 -41.52
CA VAL A 111 -2.74 -25.72 -41.42
C VAL A 111 -2.98 -25.28 -39.99
N CYS A 112 -1.92 -24.79 -39.34
CA CYS A 112 -2.00 -24.15 -38.03
C CYS A 112 -1.59 -22.69 -38.16
N LEU A 113 -2.37 -21.79 -37.58
CA LEU A 113 -2.05 -20.37 -37.52
C LEU A 113 -2.10 -19.89 -36.07
N PHE A 114 -1.00 -19.31 -35.57
CA PHE A 114 -0.94 -18.77 -34.22
C PHE A 114 -0.21 -17.42 -34.19
N VAL A 115 -0.52 -16.61 -33.19
CA VAL A 115 0.14 -15.32 -32.98
C VAL A 115 1.46 -15.56 -32.27
N SER A 116 2.58 -15.24 -32.92
CA SER A 116 3.92 -15.36 -32.35
C SER A 116 4.39 -14.06 -31.71
N ARG A 117 3.91 -12.91 -32.16
CA ARG A 117 4.08 -11.62 -31.47
C ARG A 117 2.81 -10.80 -31.58
N VAL A 118 2.40 -10.23 -30.46
CA VAL A 118 1.23 -9.38 -30.35
C VAL A 118 1.61 -7.94 -30.64
N ARG A 119 0.73 -7.19 -31.30
CA ARG A 119 0.96 -5.78 -31.59
C ARG A 119 1.07 -4.95 -30.32
N THR A 120 1.87 -3.90 -30.41
CA THR A 120 1.87 -2.83 -29.42
C THR A 120 0.84 -1.79 -29.84
N ILE A 121 0.06 -1.32 -28.87
CA ILE A 121 -0.92 -0.25 -29.01
C ILE A 121 -0.48 0.95 -28.17
N SER A 122 -0.93 2.14 -28.56
CA SER A 122 -0.59 3.38 -27.87
C SER A 122 -1.82 3.90 -27.13
N VAL A 123 -1.68 4.13 -25.82
CA VAL A 123 -2.77 4.58 -24.94
C VAL A 123 -2.30 5.83 -24.21
N HIS A 124 -3.17 6.84 -24.10
CA HIS A 124 -2.85 8.06 -23.36
C HIS A 124 -3.46 8.01 -21.98
N VAL A 125 -2.64 8.18 -20.93
CA VAL A 125 -3.11 8.29 -19.55
C VAL A 125 -2.90 9.73 -19.08
N VAL A 126 -3.97 10.39 -18.66
CA VAL A 126 -3.97 11.80 -18.25
C VAL A 126 -4.79 12.02 -16.97
N GLY A 127 -4.52 13.12 -16.28
CA GLY A 127 -5.25 13.52 -15.07
C GLY A 127 -4.45 13.27 -13.80
N GLU A 128 -5.07 12.65 -12.79
CA GLU A 128 -4.52 12.53 -11.44
C GLU A 128 -3.55 11.36 -11.26
N VAL A 129 -2.49 11.39 -12.07
CA VAL A 129 -1.38 10.43 -12.08
C VAL A 129 -0.05 11.17 -11.95
N HIS A 130 0.99 10.51 -11.45
CA HIS A 130 2.33 11.10 -11.29
C HIS A 130 3.03 11.29 -12.64
N ALA A 131 2.83 10.37 -13.58
CA ALA A 131 3.41 10.42 -14.92
C ALA A 131 2.30 10.42 -15.99
N PRO A 132 1.70 11.57 -16.32
CA PRO A 132 0.78 11.64 -17.45
C PRO A 132 1.55 11.52 -18.77
N GLY A 133 1.01 10.80 -19.75
CA GLY A 133 1.69 10.60 -21.03
C GLY A 133 1.11 9.48 -21.90
N GLU A 134 1.88 9.14 -22.93
CA GLU A 134 1.60 8.00 -23.83
C GLU A 134 2.29 6.73 -23.31
N TYR A 135 1.53 5.64 -23.29
CA TYR A 135 1.94 4.33 -22.81
C TYR A 135 1.81 3.30 -23.92
N LYS A 136 2.89 2.55 -24.14
CA LYS A 136 2.96 1.45 -25.10
C LYS A 136 2.52 0.15 -24.44
N LEU A 137 1.31 -0.30 -24.77
CA LEU A 137 0.67 -1.46 -24.17
C LEU A 137 0.41 -2.54 -25.23
N THR A 138 -0.20 -3.64 -24.82
CA THR A 138 -0.72 -4.68 -25.74
C THR A 138 -2.23 -4.79 -25.57
N PRO A 139 -2.96 -5.35 -26.54
CA PRO A 139 -4.41 -5.57 -26.43
C PRO A 139 -4.87 -6.48 -25.27
N PHE A 140 -3.93 -7.11 -24.55
CA PHE A 140 -4.22 -7.92 -23.36
C PHE A 140 -4.21 -7.11 -22.07
N HIS A 141 -3.65 -5.90 -22.09
CA HIS A 141 -3.68 -5.02 -20.93
C HIS A 141 -5.08 -4.46 -20.73
N ARG A 142 -5.42 -4.19 -19.48
CA ARG A 142 -6.65 -3.53 -19.07
C ARG A 142 -6.38 -2.12 -18.60
N VAL A 143 -7.45 -1.37 -18.38
CA VAL A 143 -7.40 0.04 -17.97
C VAL A 143 -6.64 0.21 -16.67
N LEU A 144 -6.84 -0.68 -15.70
CA LEU A 144 -6.11 -0.63 -14.43
C LEU A 144 -4.58 -0.78 -14.62
N ASP A 145 -4.13 -1.64 -15.55
CA ASP A 145 -2.70 -1.80 -15.82
C ASP A 145 -2.08 -0.50 -16.33
N ALA A 146 -2.78 0.19 -17.24
CA ALA A 146 -2.35 1.47 -17.78
C ALA A 146 -2.24 2.55 -16.69
N ILE A 147 -3.20 2.61 -15.77
CA ILE A 147 -3.21 3.56 -14.66
C ILE A 147 -2.06 3.26 -13.68
N ASN A 148 -1.85 1.98 -13.36
CA ASN A 148 -0.76 1.56 -12.47
C ASN A 148 0.61 1.90 -13.07
N MET A 149 0.80 1.75 -14.39
CA MET A 149 2.03 2.19 -15.07
C MET A 149 2.22 3.71 -15.05
N ALA A 150 1.15 4.48 -14.92
CA ALA A 150 1.18 5.93 -14.78
C ALA A 150 1.41 6.42 -13.34
N TYR A 151 1.47 5.49 -12.37
CA TYR A 151 1.60 5.75 -10.94
C TYR A 151 0.48 6.69 -10.44
N PRO A 152 -0.68 6.16 -10.05
CA PRO A 152 -1.81 6.99 -9.61
C PRO A 152 -1.43 7.76 -8.34
N LYS A 153 -1.86 9.02 -8.25
CA LYS A 153 -1.65 9.81 -7.03
C LYS A 153 -2.60 9.37 -5.93
N ALA A 154 -2.31 9.73 -4.67
CA ALA A 154 -3.14 9.39 -3.52
C ALA A 154 -4.59 9.94 -3.56
N ASN A 155 -4.85 10.98 -4.36
CA ASN A 155 -6.16 11.58 -4.58
C ASN A 155 -6.78 11.18 -5.94
N ALA A 156 -6.23 10.18 -6.63
CA ALA A 156 -6.80 9.64 -7.85
C ALA A 156 -8.13 8.92 -7.57
N SER A 157 -9.10 9.12 -8.45
CA SER A 157 -10.37 8.40 -8.42
C SER A 157 -10.27 7.09 -9.20
N PHE A 158 -10.64 6.00 -8.55
CA PHE A 158 -10.84 4.69 -9.18
C PHE A 158 -12.32 4.39 -9.41
N THR A 159 -13.22 5.23 -8.89
CA THR A 159 -14.67 5.06 -9.06
C THR A 159 -15.25 5.71 -10.31
N GLU A 160 -14.62 6.80 -10.78
CA GLU A 160 -15.07 7.59 -11.93
C GLU A 160 -13.97 7.73 -12.98
N VAL A 161 -13.38 6.60 -13.42
CA VAL A 161 -12.38 6.61 -14.50
C VAL A 161 -13.09 6.73 -15.83
N VAL A 162 -12.67 7.70 -16.65
CA VAL A 162 -13.28 7.95 -17.96
C VAL A 162 -12.35 7.47 -19.07
N ILE A 163 -12.86 6.61 -19.95
CA ILE A 163 -12.16 6.11 -21.12
C ILE A 163 -12.81 6.73 -22.35
N LYS A 164 -12.05 7.51 -23.11
CA LYS A 164 -12.49 8.05 -24.40
C LYS A 164 -11.92 7.17 -25.50
N ARG A 165 -12.81 6.54 -26.25
CA ARG A 165 -12.47 5.75 -27.44
C ARG A 165 -12.73 6.58 -28.70
N LYS A 166 -12.00 6.29 -29.78
CA LYS A 166 -12.18 6.98 -31.06
C LYS A 166 -13.58 6.78 -31.66
N ASP A 167 -14.10 5.56 -31.57
CA ASP A 167 -15.31 5.11 -32.29
C ASP A 167 -16.54 4.96 -31.37
N SER A 168 -16.47 5.45 -30.14
CA SER A 168 -17.53 5.29 -29.14
C SER A 168 -17.61 6.49 -28.21
N ASP A 169 -18.78 6.70 -27.63
CA ASP A 169 -18.94 7.61 -26.50
C ASP A 169 -18.01 7.25 -25.34
N SER A 170 -17.77 8.25 -24.48
CA SER A 170 -16.94 8.11 -23.29
C SER A 170 -17.53 7.05 -22.35
N LEU A 171 -16.74 6.05 -22.00
CA LEU A 171 -17.11 5.01 -21.05
C LEU A 171 -16.64 5.43 -19.66
N VAL A 172 -17.55 5.43 -18.68
CA VAL A 172 -17.19 5.61 -17.27
C VAL A 172 -17.13 4.25 -16.61
N VAL A 173 -16.03 3.94 -15.93
CA VAL A 173 -15.82 2.66 -15.26
C VAL A 173 -15.44 2.86 -13.80
N ASN A 174 -15.87 1.93 -12.96
CA ASN A 174 -15.58 1.88 -11.53
C ASN A 174 -14.60 0.73 -11.23
N LEU A 175 -13.31 1.02 -11.26
CA LEU A 175 -12.26 0.03 -11.01
C LEU A 175 -12.30 -0.53 -9.59
N MET A 176 -12.89 0.17 -8.62
CA MET A 176 -13.07 -0.36 -7.25
C MET A 176 -14.02 -1.56 -7.23
N ASP A 177 -15.04 -1.59 -8.11
CA ASP A 177 -15.95 -2.73 -8.20
C ASP A 177 -15.25 -3.96 -8.79
N TYR A 178 -14.29 -3.75 -9.70
CA TYR A 178 -13.40 -4.81 -10.18
C TYR A 178 -12.53 -5.38 -9.05
N GLU A 179 -11.87 -4.53 -8.27
CA GLU A 179 -11.00 -4.98 -7.19
C GLU A 179 -11.76 -5.67 -6.05
N ARG A 180 -12.94 -5.17 -5.71
CA ARG A 180 -13.74 -5.69 -4.58
C ARG A 180 -14.56 -6.93 -4.93
N TYR A 181 -15.19 -6.93 -6.10
CA TYR A 181 -16.15 -7.96 -6.50
C TYR A 181 -15.66 -8.84 -7.64
N GLY A 182 -14.51 -8.51 -8.25
CA GLY A 182 -14.02 -9.21 -9.43
C GLY A 182 -14.85 -8.91 -10.68
N ASP A 183 -15.59 -7.79 -10.73
CA ASP A 183 -16.40 -7.43 -11.90
C ASP A 183 -15.50 -7.04 -13.08
N ILE A 184 -15.26 -8.01 -13.96
CA ILE A 184 -14.39 -7.89 -15.13
C ILE A 184 -14.91 -6.82 -16.11
N ALA A 185 -16.21 -6.51 -16.10
CA ALA A 185 -16.79 -5.49 -16.99
C ALA A 185 -16.31 -4.08 -16.62
N GLN A 186 -15.98 -3.85 -15.35
CA GLN A 186 -15.51 -2.55 -14.84
C GLN A 186 -14.03 -2.29 -15.12
N ASN A 187 -13.27 -3.29 -15.52
CA ASN A 187 -11.86 -3.12 -15.90
C ASN A 187 -11.65 -3.59 -17.36
N PRO A 188 -12.23 -2.91 -18.37
CA PRO A 188 -12.19 -3.40 -19.75
C PRO A 188 -10.75 -3.42 -20.31
N PHE A 189 -10.54 -4.20 -21.38
CA PHE A 189 -9.29 -4.16 -22.15
C PHE A 189 -9.11 -2.78 -22.79
N VAL A 190 -7.86 -2.31 -22.80
CA VAL A 190 -7.48 -1.08 -23.51
C VAL A 190 -7.45 -1.31 -25.01
N ARG A 191 -7.80 -0.30 -25.77
CA ARG A 191 -7.72 -0.28 -27.23
C ARG A 191 -6.72 0.75 -27.69
N ASP A 192 -6.28 0.60 -28.94
CA ASP A 192 -5.39 1.55 -29.56
C ASP A 192 -6.04 2.93 -29.62
N GLU A 193 -5.25 3.97 -29.31
CA GLU A 193 -5.66 5.36 -29.21
C GLU A 193 -6.66 5.67 -28.07
N ASP A 194 -6.86 4.76 -27.10
CA ASP A 194 -7.67 5.06 -25.93
C ASP A 194 -7.06 6.21 -25.11
N VAL A 195 -7.91 7.16 -24.68
CA VAL A 195 -7.53 8.21 -23.72
C VAL A 195 -8.18 7.90 -22.39
N ILE A 196 -7.38 7.48 -21.43
CA ILE A 196 -7.77 7.19 -20.05
C ILE A 196 -7.58 8.46 -19.22
N VAL A 197 -8.70 8.99 -18.72
CA VAL A 197 -8.74 10.19 -17.90
C VAL A 197 -9.02 9.79 -16.46
N VAL A 198 -8.00 9.93 -15.61
CA VAL A 198 -8.09 9.70 -14.17
C VAL A 198 -8.48 11.02 -13.50
N GLN A 199 -9.65 11.07 -12.88
CA GLN A 199 -10.13 12.27 -12.20
C GLN A 199 -9.64 12.30 -10.74
N PRO A 200 -9.58 13.47 -10.09
CA PRO A 200 -9.42 13.51 -8.64
C PRO A 200 -10.67 12.95 -7.94
N CYS A 201 -10.49 12.27 -6.82
CA CYS A 201 -11.58 11.71 -6.03
C CYS A 201 -12.53 12.84 -5.54
N ARG A 202 -13.82 12.74 -5.88
CA ARG A 202 -14.84 13.74 -5.48
C ARG A 202 -15.28 13.57 -4.03
N ARG A 203 -15.40 12.32 -3.58
CA ARG A 203 -15.78 11.96 -2.21
C ARG A 203 -14.64 11.17 -1.60
N TRP A 204 -14.19 11.62 -0.44
CA TRP A 204 -13.06 11.04 0.25
C TRP A 204 -13.17 11.33 1.74
N VAL A 205 -12.46 10.52 2.52
CA VAL A 205 -12.23 10.72 3.95
C VAL A 205 -10.74 10.64 4.22
N LYS A 206 -10.29 11.35 5.25
CA LYS A 206 -8.92 11.29 5.71
C LYS A 206 -8.87 10.37 6.92
N VAL A 207 -8.17 9.26 6.82
CA VAL A 207 -7.90 8.39 7.97
C VAL A 207 -6.54 8.77 8.53
N ILE A 208 -6.43 8.90 9.85
CA ILE A 208 -5.22 9.30 10.56
C ILE A 208 -5.01 8.38 11.75
N GLY A 209 -3.76 7.99 12.01
CA GLY A 209 -3.36 7.38 13.26
C GLY A 209 -2.54 6.11 13.08
N GLU A 210 -2.84 5.10 13.90
CA GLU A 210 -2.07 3.87 14.03
C GLU A 210 -2.43 2.88 12.90
N MET A 211 -1.83 3.10 11.75
CA MET A 211 -1.95 2.29 10.54
C MET A 211 -0.54 1.88 10.10
N ALA A 212 -0.42 0.78 9.38
CA ALA A 212 0.86 0.43 8.78
C ALA A 212 1.07 1.28 7.53
N ALA A 213 2.30 1.75 7.33
CA ALA A 213 2.65 2.42 6.09
C ALA A 213 2.32 1.48 4.94
N SER A 214 1.40 1.88 4.08
CA SER A 214 1.33 1.32 2.73
C SER A 214 2.74 1.45 2.17
N VAL A 215 3.39 0.30 1.98
CA VAL A 215 4.72 0.21 1.37
C VAL A 215 4.51 0.53 -0.10
N GLY A 216 4.45 1.83 -0.41
CA GLY A 216 4.08 2.35 -1.71
C GLY A 216 4.15 3.88 -1.70
N GLU A 217 5.36 4.39 -1.91
CA GLU A 217 5.68 5.75 -2.36
C GLU A 217 5.60 6.92 -1.34
N GLY A 218 6.80 7.32 -0.85
CA GLY A 218 7.19 8.73 -0.72
C GLY A 218 6.54 9.59 0.38
N LYS A 219 7.12 9.60 1.59
CA LYS A 219 6.85 10.53 2.71
C LYS A 219 6.74 12.02 2.28
N PRO A 220 6.11 12.95 3.07
CA PRO A 220 5.06 12.80 4.08
C PRO A 220 3.85 13.74 3.84
N LEU A 221 2.66 13.32 4.28
CA LEU A 221 1.39 14.09 4.32
C LEU A 221 1.40 15.30 5.29
N GLN A 222 2.58 15.74 5.75
CA GLN A 222 2.77 16.86 6.67
C GLN A 222 2.30 18.21 6.10
N ARG A 223 2.15 18.36 4.77
CA ARG A 223 1.59 19.59 4.16
C ARG A 223 0.07 19.72 4.25
N LEU A 224 -0.67 18.64 4.50
CA LEU A 224 -2.14 18.69 4.65
C LEU A 224 -2.59 19.07 6.07
N TYR A 225 -1.65 19.39 6.98
CA TYR A 225 -1.93 19.72 8.37
C TYR A 225 -1.85 21.22 8.70
N SER A 226 -1.45 22.09 7.76
CA SER A 226 -1.22 23.52 8.06
C SER A 226 -2.35 24.48 7.70
N GLU A 227 -3.47 24.03 7.15
CA GLU A 227 -4.58 24.93 6.79
C GLU A 227 -5.87 24.57 7.56
N GLY A 228 -5.98 25.12 8.77
CA GLY A 228 -7.27 25.61 9.27
C GLY A 228 -8.12 24.73 10.20
N MET A 229 -7.77 23.46 10.47
CA MET A 229 -8.51 22.66 11.47
C MET A 229 -7.69 22.44 12.74
N ALA A 230 -8.02 23.18 13.79
CA ALA A 230 -7.62 22.84 15.15
C ALA A 230 -8.31 21.51 15.53
N VAL A 231 -7.61 20.39 15.40
CA VAL A 231 -8.08 19.10 15.92
C VAL A 231 -7.86 19.13 17.44
N PRO A 232 -8.91 19.05 18.28
CA PRO A 232 -8.80 19.15 19.74
C PRO A 232 -8.24 17.87 20.39
N ILE A 233 -7.41 17.10 19.68
CA ILE A 233 -6.91 15.79 20.10
C ILE A 233 -5.40 15.78 19.91
N GLU A 234 -4.66 15.40 20.95
CA GLU A 234 -3.23 15.09 20.85
C GLU A 234 -3.05 13.93 19.86
N LEU A 235 -2.55 14.24 18.67
CA LEU A 235 -2.23 13.24 17.66
C LEU A 235 -0.93 12.54 18.06
N PRO A 236 -0.81 11.20 17.89
CA PRO A 236 0.42 10.52 18.20
C PRO A 236 1.57 11.06 17.34
N SER A 237 2.77 11.13 17.91
CA SER A 237 3.98 11.73 17.31
C SER A 237 4.41 11.12 15.97
N LYS A 238 3.83 9.96 15.59
CA LYS A 238 4.09 9.21 14.35
C LYS A 238 2.79 8.77 13.65
N ALA A 239 1.75 9.59 13.71
CA ALA A 239 0.47 9.29 13.05
C ALA A 239 0.63 9.27 11.53
N GLU A 240 0.34 8.12 10.92
CA GLU A 240 0.23 8.02 9.48
C GLU A 240 -1.12 8.57 9.02
N ALA A 241 -1.21 8.97 7.77
CA ALA A 241 -2.47 9.44 7.20
C ALA A 241 -2.70 8.77 5.84
N ALA A 242 -3.96 8.52 5.52
CA ALA A 242 -4.37 7.96 4.24
C ALA A 242 -5.62 8.72 3.75
N ILE A 243 -5.69 8.95 2.45
CA ILE A 243 -6.91 9.44 1.80
C ILE A 243 -7.62 8.21 1.26
N VAL A 244 -8.88 8.01 1.65
CA VAL A 244 -9.69 6.90 1.18
C VAL A 244 -10.86 7.45 0.37
N GLU A 245 -10.96 7.05 -0.88
CA GLU A 245 -12.09 7.38 -1.74
C GLU A 245 -13.37 6.69 -1.24
N LEU A 246 -14.49 7.42 -1.29
CA LEU A 246 -15.79 6.91 -0.84
C LEU A 246 -16.72 6.59 -2.01
N ASN A 247 -17.36 5.43 -1.94
CA ASN A 247 -18.55 5.10 -2.70
C ASN A 247 -19.80 5.77 -2.09
N LYS A 248 -20.90 5.82 -2.87
CA LYS A 248 -22.13 6.54 -2.50
C LYS A 248 -22.70 6.14 -1.13
N ASN A 249 -22.58 4.86 -0.76
CA ASN A 249 -23.21 4.25 0.42
C ASN A 249 -22.19 3.76 1.46
N ASP A 250 -20.94 4.20 1.38
CA ASP A 250 -19.92 3.76 2.31
C ASP A 250 -20.22 4.15 3.76
N ARG A 251 -19.84 3.25 4.67
CA ARG A 251 -19.88 3.48 6.11
C ARG A 251 -18.49 3.29 6.72
N LEU A 252 -18.38 3.55 8.01
CA LEU A 252 -17.13 3.42 8.76
C LEU A 252 -16.45 2.07 8.54
N LYS A 253 -17.21 0.96 8.56
CA LYS A 253 -16.67 -0.37 8.29
C LYS A 253 -15.98 -0.47 6.92
N ASP A 254 -16.61 0.06 5.86
CA ASP A 254 -16.07 -0.02 4.51
C ASP A 254 -14.77 0.79 4.37
N VAL A 255 -14.68 1.95 5.04
CA VAL A 255 -13.45 2.74 5.06
C VAL A 255 -12.34 1.99 5.79
N ILE A 256 -12.63 1.47 6.98
CA ILE A 256 -11.67 0.73 7.81
C ILE A 256 -11.13 -0.51 7.08
N LEU A 257 -11.97 -1.23 6.34
CA LEU A 257 -11.54 -2.39 5.54
C LEU A 257 -10.71 -2.04 4.30
N ARG A 258 -10.79 -0.79 3.81
CA ARG A 258 -9.97 -0.32 2.68
C ARG A 258 -8.60 0.18 3.09
N VAL A 259 -8.42 0.52 4.36
CA VAL A 259 -7.10 0.81 4.89
C VAL A 259 -6.30 -0.51 4.87
N GLU A 260 -5.27 -0.57 4.04
CA GLU A 260 -4.53 -1.81 3.74
C GLU A 260 -3.96 -2.52 4.98
N SER A 261 -3.67 -1.78 6.07
CA SER A 261 -3.31 -2.38 7.34
C SER A 261 -3.51 -1.43 8.52
N ILE A 262 -4.35 -1.87 9.46
CA ILE A 262 -4.44 -1.33 10.81
C ILE A 262 -3.47 -2.14 11.66
N THR A 263 -2.57 -1.48 12.40
CA THR A 263 -1.59 -2.23 13.19
C THR A 263 -2.26 -2.88 14.42
N PRO A 264 -1.66 -3.92 15.02
CA PRO A 264 -2.16 -4.51 16.26
C PRO A 264 -2.21 -3.52 17.44
N TRP A 265 -1.51 -2.39 17.34
CA TRP A 265 -1.50 -1.36 18.35
C TRP A 265 -2.61 -0.34 18.15
N ALA A 266 -3.49 -0.46 17.16
CA ALA A 266 -4.59 0.47 16.98
C ALA A 266 -5.67 0.31 18.07
N ASP A 267 -6.09 1.42 18.67
CA ASP A 267 -7.21 1.46 19.60
C ASP A 267 -8.53 1.53 18.83
N LEU A 268 -9.00 0.34 18.41
CA LEU A 268 -10.26 0.18 17.70
C LEU A 268 -11.50 0.48 18.56
N LYS A 269 -11.37 0.62 19.89
CA LYS A 269 -12.51 0.93 20.77
C LYS A 269 -12.80 2.43 20.82
N ASN A 270 -11.76 3.25 20.64
CA ASN A 270 -11.83 4.71 20.77
C ASN A 270 -11.65 5.41 19.42
N VAL A 271 -12.13 4.82 18.32
CA VAL A 271 -12.09 5.45 17.00
C VAL A 271 -13.03 6.66 16.98
N ARG A 272 -12.56 7.75 16.38
CA ARG A 272 -13.30 9.02 16.34
C ARG A 272 -13.47 9.49 14.91
N ILE A 273 -14.67 9.98 14.57
CA ILE A 273 -14.94 10.68 13.32
C ILE A 273 -15.10 12.16 13.64
N ILE A 274 -14.28 13.00 13.03
CA ILE A 274 -14.35 14.45 13.15
C ILE A 274 -15.07 14.97 11.90
N ARG A 275 -16.26 15.55 12.11
CA ARG A 275 -17.09 16.13 11.05
C ARG A 275 -17.46 17.55 11.40
N LYS A 276 -16.97 18.53 10.63
CA LYS A 276 -17.29 19.97 10.82
C LYS A 276 -17.11 20.43 12.28
N GLY A 277 -16.11 19.91 12.99
CA GLY A 277 -15.82 20.21 14.39
C GLY A 277 -16.56 19.34 15.43
N GLN A 278 -17.51 18.50 15.02
CA GLN A 278 -18.16 17.52 15.89
C GLN A 278 -17.34 16.23 15.95
N VAL A 279 -17.21 15.65 17.14
CA VAL A 279 -16.52 14.37 17.35
C VAL A 279 -17.55 13.28 17.62
N LEU A 280 -17.65 12.32 16.70
CA LEU A 280 -18.46 11.12 16.85
C LEU A 280 -17.55 9.96 17.28
N SER A 281 -17.88 9.29 18.38
CA SER A 281 -17.13 8.12 18.84
C SER A 281 -17.73 6.84 18.26
N ALA A 282 -16.89 5.90 17.85
CA ALA A 282 -17.30 4.59 17.36
C ALA A 282 -16.38 3.49 17.91
N ASP A 283 -16.99 2.42 18.43
CA ASP A 283 -16.29 1.21 18.82
C ASP A 283 -16.20 0.26 17.61
N VAL A 284 -15.15 0.43 16.82
CA VAL A 284 -14.85 -0.38 15.64
C VAL A 284 -14.50 -1.82 16.02
N TYR A 285 -13.95 -2.05 17.22
CA TYR A 285 -13.72 -3.41 17.73
C TYR A 285 -15.05 -4.18 17.83
N ARG A 286 -16.08 -3.59 18.44
CA ARG A 286 -17.42 -4.20 18.49
C ARG A 286 -18.04 -4.38 17.11
N LEU A 287 -17.81 -3.42 16.21
CA LEU A 287 -18.29 -3.51 14.82
C LEU A 287 -17.68 -4.68 14.05
N LEU A 288 -16.37 -4.91 14.17
CA LEU A 288 -15.66 -5.94 13.41
C LEU A 288 -15.80 -7.33 14.05
N VAL A 289 -15.75 -7.41 15.38
CA VAL A 289 -15.71 -8.69 16.12
C VAL A 289 -17.12 -9.19 16.45
N TYR A 290 -17.99 -8.31 16.95
CA TYR A 290 -19.36 -8.69 17.37
C TYR A 290 -20.42 -8.30 16.34
N ASN A 291 -20.01 -7.72 15.21
CA ASN A 291 -20.92 -7.23 14.17
C ASN A 291 -22.00 -6.26 14.69
N ASP A 292 -21.65 -5.46 15.71
CA ASP A 292 -22.55 -4.46 16.29
C ASP A 292 -22.73 -3.28 15.31
N THR A 293 -23.81 -3.35 14.51
CA THR A 293 -24.08 -2.39 13.44
C THR A 293 -24.42 -0.99 13.96
N SER A 294 -24.74 -0.84 15.25
CA SER A 294 -24.95 0.48 15.88
C SER A 294 -23.68 1.35 15.81
N GLN A 295 -22.51 0.71 15.76
CA GLN A 295 -21.20 1.35 15.64
C GLN A 295 -20.82 1.66 14.17
N ASN A 296 -21.60 1.19 13.18
CA ASN A 296 -21.30 1.41 11.77
C ASN A 296 -21.84 2.75 11.26
N LEU A 297 -21.23 3.82 11.74
CA LEU A 297 -21.65 5.19 11.43
C LEU A 297 -21.51 5.50 9.93
N PRO A 298 -22.46 6.26 9.33
CA PRO A 298 -22.32 6.74 7.96
C PRO A 298 -21.17 7.75 7.87
N VAL A 299 -20.34 7.64 6.84
CA VAL A 299 -19.23 8.56 6.58
C VAL A 299 -19.60 9.57 5.49
N GLU A 300 -19.19 10.81 5.67
CA GLU A 300 -19.41 11.91 4.74
C GLU A 300 -18.08 12.35 4.12
N HIS A 301 -18.18 12.99 2.95
CA HIS A 301 -17.01 13.57 2.32
C HIS A 301 -16.37 14.64 3.22
N GLY A 302 -15.04 14.57 3.37
CA GLY A 302 -14.25 15.47 4.20
C GLY A 302 -14.19 15.07 5.67
N ASP A 303 -14.80 13.96 6.07
CA ASP A 303 -14.64 13.43 7.43
C ASP A 303 -13.17 13.07 7.69
N VAL A 304 -12.73 13.32 8.93
CA VAL A 304 -11.43 12.88 9.41
C VAL A 304 -11.64 11.76 10.43
N ILE A 305 -11.22 10.55 10.09
CA ILE A 305 -11.31 9.38 10.96
C ILE A 305 -9.99 9.23 11.68
N VAL A 306 -10.01 9.31 13.00
CA VAL A 306 -8.84 9.16 13.85
C VAL A 306 -8.88 7.78 14.50
N ILE A 307 -7.84 7.00 14.23
CA ILE A 307 -7.59 5.68 14.82
C ILE A 307 -6.45 5.86 15.84
N PRO A 308 -6.74 6.03 17.14
CA PRO A 308 -5.69 6.23 18.12
C PRO A 308 -4.76 5.01 18.22
N SER A 309 -3.58 5.23 18.76
CA SER A 309 -2.67 4.13 19.13
C SER A 309 -2.95 3.74 20.58
N LEU A 310 -3.03 2.45 20.85
CA LEU A 310 -2.92 1.92 22.19
C LEU A 310 -1.50 2.23 22.68
N PRO A 311 -1.37 2.77 23.90
CA PRO A 311 -0.08 2.73 24.55
C PRO A 311 0.36 1.27 24.56
N HIS A 312 1.59 0.99 24.15
CA HIS A 312 2.19 -0.33 24.22
C HIS A 312 3.55 -0.24 24.91
N GLU A 313 3.72 0.82 25.70
CA GLU A 313 4.90 1.10 26.49
C GLU A 313 4.49 1.27 27.95
N VAL A 314 5.43 0.97 28.84
CA VAL A 314 5.35 1.26 30.27
C VAL A 314 6.46 2.26 30.58
N GLY A 315 6.08 3.39 31.17
CA GLY A 315 7.05 4.38 31.62
C GLY A 315 7.68 3.95 32.94
N VAL A 316 8.98 4.18 33.12
CA VAL A 316 9.64 4.06 34.42
C VAL A 316 10.34 5.37 34.71
N GLU A 317 9.93 6.02 35.81
CA GLU A 317 10.39 7.36 36.18
C GLU A 317 10.81 7.43 37.66
N GLY A 318 11.63 8.42 37.99
CA GLY A 318 12.10 8.68 39.36
C GLY A 318 13.47 8.07 39.64
N GLU A 319 13.64 7.50 40.85
CA GLU A 319 14.93 7.00 41.35
C GLU A 319 15.31 5.61 40.81
N VAL A 320 15.47 5.53 39.49
CA VAL A 320 16.01 4.39 38.74
C VAL A 320 17.26 4.82 37.99
N LYS A 321 18.15 3.87 37.63
CA LYS A 321 19.43 4.21 36.99
C LYS A 321 19.27 4.75 35.56
N ALA A 322 18.28 4.25 34.82
CA ALA A 322 17.97 4.67 33.46
C ALA A 322 16.46 4.85 33.29
N PRO A 323 15.89 6.01 33.69
CA PRO A 323 14.48 6.30 33.45
C PRO A 323 14.19 6.35 31.94
N GLY A 324 13.00 5.92 31.54
CA GLY A 324 12.62 5.83 30.14
C GLY A 324 11.33 5.04 29.93
N THR A 325 10.96 4.84 28.66
CA THR A 325 9.83 4.00 28.27
C THR A 325 10.32 2.64 27.78
N PHE A 326 9.57 1.59 28.13
CA PHE A 326 9.90 0.20 27.83
C PHE A 326 8.71 -0.48 27.15
N PRO A 327 8.95 -1.41 26.21
CA PRO A 327 7.85 -2.11 25.54
C PRO A 327 7.05 -2.94 26.54
N TYR A 328 5.73 -2.86 26.47
CA TYR A 328 4.82 -3.61 27.32
C TYR A 328 4.91 -5.11 27.00
N ILE A 329 5.17 -5.91 28.04
CA ILE A 329 5.17 -7.37 28.00
C ILE A 329 4.01 -7.86 28.86
N VAL A 330 3.17 -8.70 28.25
CA VAL A 330 2.01 -9.30 28.92
C VAL A 330 2.47 -10.08 30.16
N GLY A 331 1.94 -9.69 31.33
CA GLY A 331 2.22 -10.35 32.60
C GLY A 331 3.55 -9.93 33.26
N ALA A 332 4.31 -9.00 32.68
CA ALA A 332 5.49 -8.45 33.34
C ALA A 332 5.08 -7.58 34.55
N THR A 333 5.84 -7.71 35.64
CA THR A 333 5.62 -6.99 36.89
C THR A 333 6.36 -5.64 36.90
N ALA A 334 6.03 -4.77 37.86
CA ALA A 334 6.78 -3.52 38.04
C ALA A 334 8.28 -3.77 38.25
N ASP A 335 8.65 -4.83 38.97
CA ASP A 335 10.05 -5.19 39.22
C ASP A 335 10.80 -5.52 37.93
N TYR A 336 10.15 -6.17 36.96
CA TYR A 336 10.74 -6.44 35.66
C TYR A 336 11.14 -5.14 34.95
N TYR A 337 10.24 -4.16 34.91
CA TYR A 337 10.51 -2.87 34.25
C TYR A 337 11.53 -2.03 35.01
N ILE A 338 11.52 -2.06 36.35
CA ILE A 338 12.54 -1.41 37.18
C ILE A 338 13.92 -2.04 36.91
N ALA A 339 14.00 -3.36 36.76
CA ALA A 339 15.24 -4.04 36.39
C ALA A 339 15.68 -3.68 34.96
N ALA A 340 14.74 -3.60 34.01
CA ALA A 340 15.01 -3.14 32.65
C ALA A 340 15.55 -1.70 32.62
N ALA A 341 15.10 -0.85 33.55
CA ALA A 341 15.61 0.50 33.80
C ALA A 341 16.98 0.55 34.52
N GLY A 342 17.71 -0.58 34.58
CA GLY A 342 19.02 -0.69 35.22
C GLY A 342 18.96 -0.86 36.75
N GLY A 343 17.77 -1.06 37.31
CA GLY A 343 17.52 -1.17 38.74
C GLY A 343 17.37 0.18 39.44
N LEU A 344 17.11 0.11 40.74
CA LEU A 344 16.91 1.26 41.62
C LEU A 344 18.23 1.99 41.91
N THR A 345 18.16 3.29 42.16
CA THR A 345 19.28 4.05 42.75
C THR A 345 19.35 3.83 44.26
N GLU A 346 20.48 4.19 44.89
CA GLU A 346 20.64 4.12 46.35
C GLU A 346 19.65 5.03 47.12
N ARG A 347 19.09 6.02 46.42
CA ARG A 347 18.14 7.00 46.96
C ARG A 347 16.68 6.60 46.72
N ALA A 348 16.41 5.42 46.17
CA ALA A 348 15.06 4.97 45.84
C ALA A 348 14.25 4.53 47.07
N TYR A 349 13.00 4.99 47.17
CA TYR A 349 12.09 4.59 48.25
C TYR A 349 11.18 3.46 47.80
N THR A 350 11.64 2.22 48.01
CA THR A 350 10.97 0.97 47.59
C THR A 350 9.55 0.80 48.09
N LYS A 351 9.23 1.23 49.31
CA LYS A 351 7.88 1.11 49.88
C LYS A 351 6.88 2.12 49.29
N GLY A 352 7.34 3.13 48.57
CA GLY A 352 6.51 4.19 47.99
C GLY A 352 6.31 4.07 46.49
N ILE A 353 6.75 2.98 45.86
CA ILE A 353 6.59 2.76 44.42
C ILE A 353 5.09 2.75 44.09
N LYS A 354 4.71 3.54 43.10
CA LYS A 354 3.33 3.70 42.64
C LYS A 354 3.28 3.58 41.13
N VAL A 355 2.18 3.06 40.63
CA VAL A 355 1.86 3.06 39.21
C VAL A 355 0.88 4.20 38.97
N LYS A 356 1.23 5.11 38.07
CA LYS A 356 0.33 6.14 37.58
C LYS A 356 -0.39 5.62 36.35
N ARG A 357 -1.72 5.54 36.42
CA ARG A 357 -2.60 5.13 35.31
C ARG A 357 -3.55 6.27 34.99
N GLY A 358 -3.33 6.94 33.86
CA GLY A 358 -4.01 8.20 33.55
C GLY A 358 -3.75 9.26 34.61
N THR A 359 -4.78 9.63 35.38
CA THR A 359 -4.68 10.61 36.49
C THR A 359 -4.53 9.98 37.88
N GLU A 360 -4.70 8.67 38.00
CA GLU A 360 -4.71 7.97 39.29
C GLU A 360 -3.33 7.42 39.66
N TYR A 361 -3.02 7.41 40.96
CA TYR A 361 -1.82 6.77 41.51
C TYR A 361 -2.22 5.54 42.31
N ILE A 362 -1.83 4.37 41.80
CA ILE A 362 -2.13 3.06 42.38
C ILE A 362 -0.88 2.56 43.12
N PRO A 363 -0.97 2.17 44.40
CA PRO A 363 0.16 1.58 45.11
C PRO A 363 0.58 0.26 44.44
N CYS A 364 1.89 0.07 44.25
CA CYS A 364 2.41 -1.12 43.61
C CYS A 364 2.37 -2.32 44.58
N ASN A 365 1.36 -3.18 44.44
CA ASN A 365 1.19 -4.42 45.20
C ASN A 365 1.53 -5.65 44.33
N ALA A 366 1.78 -6.80 44.95
CA ALA A 366 2.17 -8.03 44.26
C ALA A 366 1.15 -8.53 43.20
N ASP A 367 -0.14 -8.23 43.39
CA ASP A 367 -1.22 -8.65 42.47
C ASP A 367 -1.53 -7.60 41.38
N LEU A 368 -0.87 -6.44 41.41
CA LEU A 368 -1.13 -5.37 40.46
C LEU A 368 -0.63 -5.76 39.06
N LYS A 369 -1.57 -5.95 38.14
CA LYS A 369 -1.26 -6.14 36.73
C LYS A 369 -0.94 -4.80 36.10
N ILE A 370 0.28 -4.68 35.58
CA ILE A 370 0.68 -3.54 34.77
C ILE A 370 -0.13 -3.58 33.47
N GLU A 371 -0.68 -2.43 33.11
CA GLU A 371 -1.39 -2.22 31.86
C GLU A 371 -0.53 -1.36 30.92
N PRO A 372 -0.75 -1.48 29.60
CA PRO A 372 -0.08 -0.60 28.66
C PRO A 372 -0.39 0.88 28.95
N GLY A 373 0.65 1.72 28.98
CA GLY A 373 0.54 3.16 29.27
C GLY A 373 0.70 3.52 30.74
N ASP A 374 0.84 2.53 31.62
CA ASP A 374 1.18 2.75 33.03
C ASP A 374 2.58 3.39 33.17
N ILE A 375 2.71 4.32 34.13
CA ILE A 375 4.01 4.90 34.50
C ILE A 375 4.35 4.44 35.91
N ILE A 376 5.39 3.62 36.03
CA ILE A 376 5.96 3.19 37.30
C ILE A 376 6.80 4.34 37.84
N TYR A 377 6.32 4.96 38.90
CA TYR A 377 6.97 6.05 39.59
C TYR A 377 7.68 5.55 40.84
N VAL A 378 9.01 5.71 40.85
CA VAL A 378 9.87 5.36 41.98
C VAL A 378 10.25 6.65 42.73
N PRO A 379 9.61 6.94 43.89
CA PRO A 379 9.94 8.15 44.63
C PRO A 379 11.33 8.08 45.25
N ARG A 380 11.88 9.27 45.50
CA ARG A 380 13.10 9.44 46.30
C ARG A 380 12.81 9.27 47.79
N VAL A 381 13.73 8.62 48.47
CA VAL A 381 13.80 8.61 49.93
C VAL A 381 14.01 10.05 50.39
N GLY A 382 13.04 10.60 51.13
CA GLY A 382 13.24 11.86 51.87
C GLY A 382 14.34 11.72 52.93
N PHE A 383 14.72 12.84 53.56
CA PHE A 383 15.71 12.89 54.66
C PHE A 383 15.54 11.71 55.63
N LYS A 384 16.54 10.82 55.68
CA LYS A 384 16.37 9.53 56.34
C LYS A 384 17.23 9.37 57.60
N TRP A 385 18.30 10.16 57.78
CA TRP A 385 19.24 9.98 58.89
C TRP A 385 19.82 11.29 59.43
N TRP A 386 20.25 11.28 60.70
CA TRP A 386 20.91 12.38 61.42
C TRP A 386 22.14 12.96 60.68
N GLU A 387 22.76 12.19 59.79
CA GLU A 387 23.91 12.58 58.97
C GLU A 387 23.57 13.69 57.96
N ASP A 388 22.37 13.67 57.37
CA ASP A 388 21.92 14.75 56.47
C ASP A 388 21.76 16.09 57.23
N TYR A 389 21.40 16.02 58.51
CA TYR A 389 21.36 17.20 59.40
C TYR A 389 22.76 17.68 59.78
N LEU A 390 23.74 16.78 59.86
CA LEU A 390 25.15 17.17 60.09
C LEU A 390 25.74 17.87 58.88
N GLU A 391 25.38 17.48 57.65
CA GLU A 391 25.87 18.17 56.45
C GLU A 391 25.31 19.59 56.38
N VAL A 392 23.99 19.75 56.53
CA VAL A 392 23.34 21.08 56.62
C VAL A 392 23.89 21.86 57.83
N GLY A 393 24.01 21.21 58.98
CA GLY A 393 24.53 21.80 60.21
C GLY A 393 25.97 22.26 60.06
N SER A 394 26.84 21.49 59.43
CA SER A 394 28.25 21.84 59.17
C SER A 394 28.39 22.97 58.16
N THR A 395 27.50 23.03 57.17
CA THR A 395 27.48 24.13 56.20
C THR A 395 27.04 25.44 56.87
N VAL A 396 26.01 25.37 57.71
CA VAL A 396 25.59 26.52 58.53
C VAL A 396 26.68 26.92 59.52
N LEU A 397 27.29 25.96 60.21
CA LEU A 397 28.38 26.20 61.16
C LEU A 397 29.59 26.84 60.47
N SER A 398 29.95 26.42 59.25
CA SER A 398 31.07 26.99 58.50
C SER A 398 30.78 28.41 58.03
N LEU A 399 29.55 28.72 57.62
CA LEU A 399 29.11 30.09 57.33
C LEU A 399 29.14 30.98 58.57
N VAL A 400 28.67 30.46 59.71
CA VAL A 400 28.71 31.16 61.00
C VAL A 400 30.14 31.41 61.47
N LEU A 401 31.02 30.41 61.36
CA LEU A 401 32.45 30.53 61.69
C LEU A 401 33.16 31.52 60.77
N SER A 402 32.87 31.48 59.46
CA SER A 402 33.42 32.41 58.48
C SER A 402 32.98 33.85 58.79
N TRP A 403 31.70 34.05 59.11
CA TRP A 403 31.19 35.34 59.56
C TRP A 403 31.84 35.80 60.87
N TRP A 404 31.99 34.91 61.85
CA TRP A 404 32.60 35.21 63.14
C TRP A 404 34.08 35.60 63.00
N LEU A 405 34.84 34.88 62.16
CA LEU A 405 36.23 35.21 61.83
C LEU A 405 36.37 36.55 61.10
N LEU A 406 35.43 36.88 60.21
CA LEU A 406 35.38 38.19 59.56
C LEU A 406 35.04 39.32 60.54
N ALA A 407 34.17 39.06 61.52
CA ALA A 407 33.79 40.03 62.53
C ALA A 407 34.93 40.33 63.52
N GLN A 408 35.80 39.35 63.83
CA GLN A 408 36.98 39.54 64.68
C GLN A 408 38.14 40.31 64.02
N ARG A 409 38.13 40.44 62.68
CA ARG A 409 39.15 41.18 61.91
C ARG A 409 38.82 42.67 61.69
N ARG A 410 37.70 43.15 62.22
CA ARG A 410 37.37 44.58 62.35
C ARG A 410 37.60 45.02 63.77
#